data_AF-A0A5N5K605-F1
#
_entry.id   AF-A0A5N5K605-F1
#
_cell.length_a   1.000
_cell.length_b   1.000
_cell.length_c   1.000
_cell.angle_alpha   90.00
_cell.angle_beta   90.00
_cell.angle_gamma   90.00
#
_symmetry.space_group_name_H-M   'P 1'
#
loop_
_entity.id
_entity.type
_entity.pdbx_description
1 polymer ?
#
loop_
_entity_poly.entity_id
_entity_poly.type
_entity_poly.pdbx_seq_one_letter_code
_entity_poly.pdbx_strand_id
1 'polypeptide(L)'
;MKTSKFPADELELALERVSTPNKTVIIAVVNQAYVEQIAGAETTMLDLFLESFWLGEDTRPLLDHLLLVSVDQIAYEMCFFKRLNCYKLETEGVDFGKEQIFMSQDFINMMWRGTLLLLDILKHGYNFIFTTFNMAKERGHPR
;
A
#
# COMPACT_ATOMS: atom_id res chain seq x y z
N MET A 1 33.82 20.44 -9.65
CA MET A 1 33.19 19.42 -8.78
C MET A 1 31.73 19.31 -9.15
N LYS A 2 31.31 18.23 -9.80
CA LYS A 2 29.89 17.95 -10.05
C LYS A 2 29.33 17.29 -8.79
N THR A 3 28.41 17.96 -8.11
CA THR A 3 27.61 17.33 -7.04
C THR A 3 26.67 16.34 -7.70
N SER A 4 27.00 15.04 -7.65
CA SER A 4 26.05 13.99 -8.02
C SER A 4 24.95 13.98 -6.96
N LYS A 5 23.78 14.49 -7.32
CA LYS A 5 22.55 14.25 -6.58
C LYS A 5 22.26 12.76 -6.76
N PHE A 6 22.59 11.94 -5.77
CA PHE A 6 22.01 10.59 -5.71
C PHE A 6 20.48 10.79 -5.68
N PRO A 7 19.69 9.99 -6.42
CA PRO A 7 18.25 10.01 -6.23
C PRO A 7 17.99 9.84 -4.73
N ALA A 8 17.18 10.72 -4.14
CA ALA A 8 16.81 10.52 -2.75
C ALA A 8 16.11 9.16 -2.65
N ASP A 9 16.46 8.38 -1.63
CA ASP A 9 15.78 7.14 -1.34
C ASP A 9 14.32 7.46 -1.00
N GLU A 10 13.42 7.27 -1.97
CA GLU A 10 12.01 7.65 -1.84
C GLU A 10 11.32 6.82 -0.76
N LEU A 11 11.78 5.58 -0.54
CA LEU A 11 11.28 4.71 0.52
C LEU A 11 11.69 5.27 1.88
N GLU A 12 12.96 5.62 2.07
CA GLU A 12 13.42 6.22 3.35
C GLU A 12 12.64 7.49 3.68
N LEU A 13 12.44 8.38 2.70
CA LEU A 13 11.66 9.61 2.90
C LEU A 13 10.21 9.33 3.28
N ALA A 14 9.60 8.30 2.70
CA ALA A 14 8.24 7.89 3.03
C ALA A 14 8.15 7.28 4.44
N LEU A 15 9.14 6.47 4.82
CA LEU A 15 9.22 5.82 6.14
C LEU A 15 9.49 6.85 7.25
N GLU A 16 10.44 7.76 7.06
CA GLU A 16 10.76 8.81 8.02
C GLU A 16 9.51 9.65 8.34
N ARG A 17 8.73 10.00 7.31
CA ARG A 17 7.52 10.84 7.43
C ARG A 17 6.43 10.23 8.31
N VAL A 18 6.26 8.91 8.28
CA VAL A 18 5.16 8.20 8.95
C VAL A 18 5.61 7.42 10.17
N SER A 19 6.92 7.31 10.41
CA SER A 19 7.42 6.51 11.52
C SER A 19 7.07 7.10 12.89
N THR A 20 6.78 6.20 13.84
CA THR A 20 6.74 6.54 15.27
C THR A 20 8.15 6.83 15.79
N PRO A 21 8.32 7.41 17.00
CA PRO A 21 9.63 7.60 17.63
C PRO A 21 10.47 6.31 17.77
N ASN A 22 9.82 5.14 17.79
CA ASN A 22 10.48 3.83 17.86
C ASN A 22 10.70 3.18 16.48
N LYS A 23 10.63 3.98 15.40
CA LYS A 23 10.77 3.55 14.01
C LYS A 23 9.75 2.49 13.57
N THR A 24 8.55 2.49 14.14
CA THR A 24 7.45 1.60 13.68
C THR A 24 6.57 2.34 12.68
N VAL A 25 6.21 1.68 11.58
CA VAL A 25 5.26 2.15 10.55
C VAL A 25 4.08 1.18 10.42
N ILE A 26 2.90 1.69 10.06
CA ILE A 26 1.74 0.86 9.70
C ILE A 26 1.62 0.86 8.19
N ILE A 27 1.58 -0.31 7.57
CA ILE A 27 1.61 -0.48 6.13
C ILE A 27 0.30 -1.09 5.67
N ALA A 28 -0.34 -0.45 4.70
CA ALA A 28 -1.51 -0.99 4.01
C ALA A 28 -1.23 -1.04 2.51
N VAL A 29 -1.20 -2.25 1.94
CA VAL A 29 -0.93 -2.44 0.51
C VAL A 29 -2.24 -2.51 -0.27
N VAL A 30 -2.42 -1.62 -1.25
CA VAL A 30 -3.66 -1.41 -2.00
C VAL A 30 -3.46 -1.48 -3.51
N ASN A 31 -4.50 -1.91 -4.23
CA ASN A 31 -4.59 -1.87 -5.69
C ASN A 31 -5.86 -1.16 -6.17
N GLN A 32 -6.04 -1.02 -7.49
CA GLN A 32 -7.18 -0.37 -8.14
C GLN A 32 -8.52 -0.92 -7.63
N ALA A 33 -8.65 -2.26 -7.53
CA ALA A 33 -9.89 -2.89 -7.04
C ALA A 33 -10.31 -2.43 -5.62
N TYR A 34 -9.37 -1.95 -4.82
CA TYR A 34 -9.60 -1.50 -3.46
C TYR A 34 -10.02 -0.02 -3.36
N VAL A 35 -9.63 0.78 -4.35
CA VAL A 35 -9.90 2.22 -4.42
C VAL A 35 -11.03 2.57 -5.38
N GLU A 36 -11.48 1.60 -6.18
CA GLU A 36 -12.64 1.76 -7.05
C GLU A 36 -13.94 1.52 -6.30
N GLN A 37 -14.96 2.27 -6.68
CA GLN A 37 -16.32 2.04 -6.21
C GLN A 37 -16.90 0.82 -6.92
N ILE A 38 -17.43 -0.11 -6.14
CA ILE A 38 -18.18 -1.25 -6.68
C ILE A 38 -19.60 -0.77 -7.01
N ALA A 39 -20.19 -1.27 -8.10
CA ALA A 39 -21.54 -0.91 -8.50
C ALA A 39 -22.54 -1.16 -7.35
N GLY A 40 -23.21 -0.10 -6.90
CA GLY A 40 -24.17 -0.13 -5.79
C GLY A 40 -23.59 0.17 -4.40
N ALA A 41 -22.28 0.46 -4.29
CA ALA A 41 -21.66 0.93 -3.05
C ALA A 41 -21.43 2.45 -3.10
N GLU A 42 -21.77 3.15 -2.01
CA GLU A 42 -21.54 4.59 -1.85
C GLU A 42 -20.06 4.92 -1.49
N THR A 43 -19.33 3.93 -0.98
CA THR A 43 -17.96 4.07 -0.48
C THR A 43 -17.04 2.98 -1.03
N THR A 44 -15.75 3.30 -1.18
CA THR A 44 -14.74 2.31 -1.58
C THR A 44 -14.31 1.46 -0.38
N MET A 45 -13.62 0.34 -0.63
CA MET A 45 -13.08 -0.46 0.48
C MET A 45 -12.00 0.33 1.25
N LEU A 46 -11.23 1.17 0.55
CA LEU A 46 -10.31 2.12 1.20
C LEU A 46 -11.03 3.10 2.13
N ASP A 47 -12.19 3.62 1.73
CA ASP A 47 -12.96 4.54 2.57
C ASP A 47 -13.41 3.86 3.87
N LEU A 48 -13.92 2.63 3.77
CA LEU A 48 -14.32 1.84 4.94
C LEU A 48 -13.14 1.56 5.88
N PHE A 49 -11.98 1.23 5.31
CA PHE A 49 -10.77 1.03 6.11
C PHE A 49 -10.34 2.30 6.84
N LEU A 50 -10.31 3.44 6.15
CA LEU A 50 -9.97 4.72 6.79
C LEU A 50 -11.01 5.10 7.85
N GLU A 51 -12.30 4.94 7.57
CA GLU A 51 -13.40 5.20 8.50
C GLU A 51 -13.29 4.35 9.78
N SER A 52 -12.78 3.11 9.68
CA SER A 52 -12.56 2.27 10.86
C SER A 52 -11.58 2.88 11.88
N PHE A 53 -10.57 3.65 11.44
CA PHE A 53 -9.69 4.41 12.34
C PHE A 53 -10.37 5.64 12.94
N TRP A 54 -11.36 6.19 12.27
CA TRP A 54 -12.12 7.34 12.77
C TRP A 54 -13.14 6.95 13.83
N LEU A 55 -13.78 5.79 13.64
CA LEU A 55 -14.81 5.27 14.55
C LEU A 55 -14.24 4.46 15.71
N GLY A 56 -13.03 3.92 15.57
CA GLY A 56 -12.39 3.15 16.64
C GLY A 56 -11.98 4.00 17.84
N GLU A 57 -11.95 3.36 19.02
CA GLU A 57 -11.47 3.98 20.25
C GLU A 57 -9.94 4.10 20.20
N ASP A 58 -9.42 5.32 20.34
CA ASP A 58 -7.99 5.66 20.32
C ASP A 58 -7.21 5.22 19.06
N THR A 59 -7.89 4.93 17.94
CA THR A 59 -7.23 4.50 16.68
C THR A 59 -6.94 5.66 15.74
N ARG A 60 -7.61 6.80 15.87
CA ARG A 60 -7.44 7.95 14.96
C ARG A 60 -5.98 8.43 14.82
N PRO A 61 -5.15 8.52 15.89
CA PRO A 61 -3.74 8.91 15.76
C PRO A 61 -2.90 7.93 14.93
N LEU A 62 -3.34 6.68 14.76
CA LEU A 62 -2.62 5.68 13.95
C LEU A 62 -2.59 6.05 12.47
N LEU A 63 -3.52 6.89 12.00
CA LEU A 63 -3.53 7.39 10.62
C LEU A 63 -2.29 8.23 10.28
N ASP A 64 -1.69 8.91 11.26
CA ASP A 64 -0.45 9.66 11.05
C ASP A 64 0.75 8.74 10.77
N HIS A 65 0.63 7.47 11.19
CA HIS A 65 1.64 6.42 11.02
C HIS A 65 1.33 5.42 9.91
N LEU A 66 0.24 5.65 9.18
CA LEU A 66 -0.20 4.81 8.08
C LEU A 66 0.51 5.22 6.78
N LEU A 67 1.21 4.27 6.18
CA LEU A 67 1.76 4.32 4.83
C LEU A 67 0.91 3.44 3.90
N LEU A 68 0.25 4.07 2.93
CA LEU A 68 -0.44 3.36 1.86
C LEU A 68 0.53 3.05 0.73
N VAL A 69 0.73 1.75 0.51
CA VAL A 69 1.58 1.24 -0.56
C VAL A 69 0.70 0.86 -1.74
N SER A 70 0.82 1.57 -2.85
CA SER A 70 0.03 1.35 -4.06
C SER A 70 0.81 0.50 -5.07
N VAL A 71 0.21 -0.58 -5.56
CA VAL A 71 0.84 -1.50 -6.54
C VAL A 71 0.49 -1.22 -7.99
N ASP A 72 -0.34 -0.21 -8.24
CA ASP A 72 -0.71 0.29 -9.57
C ASP A 72 -0.91 1.81 -9.56
N GLN A 73 -1.03 2.38 -10.75
CA GLN A 73 -1.12 3.84 -10.94
C GLN A 73 -2.43 4.42 -10.40
N ILE A 74 -3.56 3.73 -10.55
CA ILE A 74 -4.87 4.24 -10.17
C ILE A 74 -4.98 4.31 -8.65
N ALA A 75 -4.51 3.27 -7.94
CA ALA A 75 -4.41 3.27 -6.48
C ALA A 75 -3.51 4.40 -5.97
N TYR A 76 -2.38 4.64 -6.63
CA TYR A 76 -1.45 5.70 -6.24
C TYR A 76 -2.05 7.09 -6.42
N GLU A 77 -2.71 7.34 -7.56
CA GLU A 77 -3.42 8.60 -7.82
C GLU A 77 -4.55 8.86 -6.82
N MET A 78 -5.33 7.83 -6.49
CA MET A 78 -6.39 7.97 -5.49
C MET A 78 -5.83 8.26 -4.09
N CYS A 79 -4.74 7.57 -3.71
CA CYS A 79 -4.05 7.83 -2.44
C CYS A 79 -3.60 9.30 -2.35
N PHE A 80 -2.97 9.80 -3.42
CA PHE A 80 -2.51 11.18 -3.50
C PHE A 80 -3.67 12.18 -3.49
N PHE A 81 -4.74 11.89 -4.23
CA PHE A 81 -5.95 12.72 -4.27
C PHE A 81 -6.59 12.87 -2.89
N LYS A 82 -6.63 11.77 -2.11
CA LYS A 82 -7.11 11.77 -0.72
C LYS A 82 -6.11 12.36 0.29
N ARG A 83 -4.94 12.83 -0.16
CA ARG A 83 -3.86 13.45 0.65
C ARG A 83 -3.35 12.54 1.77
N LEU A 84 -3.28 11.25 1.49
CA LEU A 84 -2.75 10.24 2.42
C LEU A 84 -1.22 10.16 2.28
N ASN A 85 -0.55 9.40 3.16
CA ASN A 85 0.87 9.10 2.98
C ASN A 85 1.00 7.94 1.98
N CYS A 86 1.52 8.22 0.79
CA CYS A 86 1.51 7.30 -0.34
C CYS A 86 2.93 6.90 -0.73
N TYR A 87 3.12 5.61 -0.99
CA TYR A 87 4.32 5.07 -1.61
C TYR A 87 3.92 4.19 -2.79
N LYS A 88 4.51 4.42 -3.96
CA LYS A 88 4.24 3.59 -5.14
C LYS A 88 5.25 2.45 -5.17
N LEU A 89 4.76 1.21 -5.10
CA LEU A 89 5.61 0.05 -5.27
C LEU A 89 5.88 -0.14 -6.77
N GLU A 90 7.14 -0.04 -7.17
CA GLU A 90 7.51 -0.28 -8.57
C GLU A 90 7.22 -1.72 -8.98
N THR A 91 6.50 -1.87 -10.08
CA THR A 91 6.25 -3.13 -10.73
C THR A 91 7.01 -3.12 -12.05
N GLU A 92 7.94 -4.06 -12.26
CA GLU A 92 8.76 -4.13 -13.49
C GLU A 92 7.88 -4.51 -14.71
N GLY A 93 7.03 -3.60 -15.16
CA GLY A 93 6.15 -3.76 -16.32
C GLY A 93 4.92 -4.65 -16.13
N VAL A 94 4.58 -5.05 -14.89
CA VAL A 94 3.38 -5.86 -14.60
C VAL A 94 2.34 -5.00 -13.90
N ASP A 95 1.15 -4.88 -14.49
CA ASP A 95 0.01 -4.18 -13.89
C ASP A 95 -0.74 -5.09 -12.91
N PHE A 96 -0.67 -4.78 -11.61
CA PHE A 96 -1.39 -5.49 -10.55
C PHE A 96 -2.69 -4.79 -10.13
N GLY A 97 -3.21 -3.85 -10.93
CA GLY A 97 -4.44 -3.13 -10.60
C GLY A 97 -5.65 -4.05 -10.39
N LYS A 98 -5.70 -5.16 -11.11
CA LYS A 98 -6.77 -6.16 -10.97
C LYS A 98 -6.41 -7.22 -9.93
N GLU A 99 -7.44 -7.80 -9.32
CA GLU A 99 -7.30 -9.03 -8.55
C GLU A 99 -6.64 -10.12 -9.40
N GLN A 100 -5.66 -10.80 -8.81
CA GLN A 100 -4.91 -11.85 -9.48
C GLN A 100 -5.55 -13.21 -9.19
N ILE A 101 -5.58 -14.09 -10.19
CA ILE A 101 -6.06 -15.46 -9.98
C ILE A 101 -5.17 -16.12 -8.93
N PHE A 102 -5.78 -16.66 -7.87
CA PHE A 102 -5.04 -17.32 -6.80
C PHE A 102 -4.04 -18.35 -7.36
N MET A 103 -2.79 -18.28 -6.89
CA MET A 103 -1.66 -19.13 -7.31
C MET A 103 -1.26 -19.02 -8.79
N SER A 104 -1.70 -17.98 -9.52
CA SER A 104 -1.09 -17.66 -10.82
C SER A 104 0.35 -17.17 -10.64
N GLN A 105 1.14 -17.20 -11.72
CA GLN A 105 2.49 -16.64 -11.69
C GLN A 105 2.48 -15.15 -11.32
N ASP A 106 1.49 -14.40 -11.81
CA ASP A 106 1.34 -12.97 -11.52
C ASP A 106 0.99 -12.72 -10.04
N PHE A 107 0.12 -13.56 -9.46
CA PHE A 107 -0.17 -13.53 -8.03
C PHE A 107 1.09 -13.78 -7.20
N ILE A 108 1.88 -14.81 -7.56
CA ILE A 108 3.12 -15.16 -6.86
C ILE A 108 4.14 -14.01 -6.96
N ASN A 109 4.32 -13.43 -8.16
CA ASN A 109 5.24 -12.31 -8.38
C ASN A 109 4.83 -11.07 -7.57
N MET A 110 3.53 -10.78 -7.49
CA MET A 110 2.98 -9.71 -6.67
C MET A 110 3.26 -9.93 -5.18
N MET A 111 3.02 -11.14 -4.67
CA MET A 111 3.31 -11.49 -3.27
C MET A 111 4.80 -11.39 -2.92
N TRP A 112 5.67 -11.81 -3.84
CA TRP A 112 7.11 -11.65 -3.67
C TRP A 112 7.54 -10.19 -3.61
N ARG A 113 6.98 -9.32 -4.46
CA ARG A 113 7.27 -7.87 -4.41
C ARG A 113 6.85 -7.25 -3.08
N GLY A 114 5.68 -7.62 -2.56
CA GLY A 114 5.28 -7.23 -1.21
C GLY A 114 6.27 -7.71 -0.14
N THR A 115 6.74 -8.95 -0.24
CA THR A 115 7.71 -9.53 0.69
C THR A 115 9.08 -8.83 0.63
N LEU A 116 9.55 -8.50 -0.58
CA LEU A 116 10.79 -7.77 -0.81
C LEU A 116 10.73 -6.34 -0.26
N LEU A 117 9.59 -5.66 -0.43
CA LEU A 117 9.36 -4.35 0.19
C LEU A 117 9.49 -4.42 1.71
N LEU A 118 8.82 -5.39 2.35
CA LEU A 118 8.90 -5.58 3.80
C LEU A 118 10.33 -5.88 4.27
N LEU A 119 11.07 -6.68 3.50
CA LEU A 119 12.49 -6.93 3.79
C LEU A 119 13.32 -5.66 3.69
N ASP A 120 13.09 -4.83 2.67
CA ASP A 120 13.83 -3.57 2.51
C ASP A 120 13.52 -2.58 3.63
N ILE A 121 12.27 -2.51 4.11
CA ILE A 121 11.91 -1.70 5.29
C ILE A 121 12.70 -2.14 6.53
N LEU A 122 12.88 -3.45 6.75
CA LEU A 122 13.72 -3.95 7.85
C LEU A 122 15.19 -3.56 7.66
N LYS A 123 15.72 -3.57 6.43
CA LYS A 123 17.10 -3.15 6.14
C LYS A 123 17.32 -1.66 6.42
N HIS A 124 16.30 -0.82 6.24
CA HIS A 124 16.32 0.59 6.64
C HIS A 124 16.22 0.79 8.16
N GLY A 125 15.98 -0.30 8.92
CA GLY A 125 15.95 -0.30 10.38
C GLY A 125 14.61 0.13 10.97
N TYR A 126 13.52 -0.02 10.21
CA TYR A 126 12.15 0.21 10.68
C TYR A 126 11.46 -1.09 11.05
N ASN A 127 10.56 -1.01 12.03
CA ASN A 127 9.60 -2.07 12.35
C ASN A 127 8.29 -1.80 11.61
N PHE A 128 7.48 -2.83 11.35
CA PHE A 128 6.20 -2.62 10.70
C PHE A 128 5.07 -3.47 11.28
N ILE A 129 3.86 -2.92 11.19
CA ILE A 129 2.60 -3.65 11.20
C ILE A 129 2.10 -3.61 9.77
N PHE A 130 1.75 -4.74 9.17
CA PHE A 130 1.30 -4.78 7.78
C PHE A 130 -0.08 -5.39 7.64
N THR A 131 -0.85 -4.86 6.70
CA THR A 131 -2.04 -5.48 6.17
C THR A 131 -1.99 -5.47 4.65
N THR A 132 -2.35 -6.59 4.05
CA THR A 132 -2.58 -6.69 2.61
C THR A 132 -4.06 -6.95 2.42
N PHE A 133 -4.73 -6.12 1.62
CA PHE A 133 -6.10 -6.44 1.25
C PHE A 133 -6.11 -7.66 0.31
N ASN A 134 -7.23 -8.38 0.27
CA ASN A 134 -7.31 -9.61 -0.51
C ASN A 134 -7.12 -9.29 -2.01
N MET A 135 -5.91 -9.50 -2.51
CA MET A 135 -5.56 -9.33 -3.93
C MET A 135 -5.84 -10.59 -4.75
N ALA A 136 -6.37 -11.66 -4.12
CA ALA A 136 -6.64 -12.94 -4.76
C ALA A 136 -8.10 -13.03 -5.23
N LYS A 137 -8.28 -13.50 -6.47
CA LYS A 137 -9.56 -13.95 -7.01
C LYS A 137 -9.61 -15.47 -7.09
N GLU A 138 -10.61 -16.06 -6.46
CA GLU A 138 -10.84 -17.51 -6.54
C GLU A 138 -11.31 -17.93 -7.95
N ARG A 139 -10.87 -19.11 -8.39
CA ARG A 139 -11.30 -19.66 -9.68
C ARG A 139 -12.77 -20.09 -9.60
N GLY A 140 -13.58 -19.60 -10.54
CA GLY A 140 -14.96 -20.06 -10.73
C GLY A 140 -16.04 -19.21 -10.08
N HIS A 141 -15.70 -18.08 -9.44
CA HIS A 141 -16.68 -17.07 -9.02
C HIS A 141 -16.69 -15.89 -10.01
N PRO A 142 -17.70 -15.77 -10.89
CA PRO A 142 -17.95 -14.52 -11.59
C PRO A 142 -18.47 -13.49 -10.57
N ARG A 143 -17.97 -12.25 -10.68
CA ARG A 143 -18.60 -11.10 -10.04
C ARG A 143 -19.87 -10.74 -10.81
#